data_AF-A0AA41HC75-F1
#
_entry.id   AF-A0AA41HC75-F1
#
_cell.length_a   1.000
_cell.length_b   1.000
_cell.length_c   1.000
_cell.angle_alpha   90.00
_cell.angle_beta   90.00
_cell.angle_gamma   90.00
#
_symmetry.space_group_name_H-M   'P 1'
#
loop_
_entity.id
_entity.type
_entity.pdbx_description
1 polymer ?
#
loop_
_entity_poly.entity_id
_entity_poly.type
_entity_poly.pdbx_seq_one_letter_code
_entity_poly.pdbx_strand_id
1 'polypeptide(L)'
;RDGAPVQAIAAAGHGFALSLHDLRALPGHEQDAAVARLRADEAAQAFDLAAGPLVRGRLLQLADDEHVLLLTQHHIISDGWSIGIMVREVSALYAAFSQGLPDPLP
;
A
#
# COMPACT_ATOMS: atom_id res chain seq x y z
N ARG A 1 26.10 -2.30 -18.88
CA ARG A 1 24.63 -2.41 -19.03
C ARG A 1 24.35 -1.90 -20.42
N ASP A 2 24.15 -2.80 -21.37
CA ASP A 2 24.29 -2.52 -22.81
C ASP A 2 22.94 -2.14 -23.43
N GLY A 3 22.22 -1.21 -22.80
CA GLY A 3 20.89 -0.76 -23.24
C GLY A 3 19.74 -1.76 -23.07
N ALA A 4 20.01 -2.99 -22.62
CA ALA A 4 18.98 -3.98 -22.33
C ALA A 4 18.24 -3.69 -21.01
N PRO A 5 16.90 -3.84 -20.97
CA PRO A 5 16.14 -3.73 -19.72
C PRO A 5 16.56 -4.84 -18.75
N VAL A 6 16.75 -4.49 -17.49
CA VAL A 6 17.10 -5.43 -16.42
C VAL A 6 16.24 -5.16 -15.19
N GLN A 7 15.89 -6.22 -14.48
CA GLN A 7 15.24 -6.12 -13.17
C GLN A 7 16.30 -6.18 -12.08
N ALA A 8 16.24 -5.24 -11.14
CA ALA A 8 17.04 -5.28 -9.91
C ALA A 8 16.08 -5.50 -8.74
N ILE A 9 16.25 -6.63 -8.04
CA ILE A 9 15.40 -6.99 -6.89
C ILE A 9 16.12 -6.55 -5.63
N ALA A 10 15.50 -5.63 -4.88
CA ALA A 10 16.01 -5.20 -3.59
C ALA A 10 15.83 -6.31 -2.53
N ALA A 11 16.64 -6.28 -1.47
CA ALA A 11 16.47 -7.20 -0.34
C ALA A 11 15.10 -7.01 0.32
N ALA A 12 14.49 -8.07 0.88
CA ALA A 12 13.15 -8.01 1.48
C ALA A 12 13.00 -6.93 2.58
N GLY A 13 14.11 -6.56 3.24
CA GLY A 13 14.15 -5.49 4.25
C GLY A 13 14.28 -4.06 3.69
N HIS A 14 14.13 -3.84 2.38
CA HIS A 14 14.25 -2.49 1.77
C HIS A 14 13.15 -1.51 2.21
N GLY A 15 12.19 -1.99 3.00
CA GLY A 15 11.12 -1.20 3.57
C GLY A 15 9.93 -1.04 2.63
N PHE A 16 8.82 -0.64 3.22
CA PHE A 16 7.59 -0.28 2.52
C PHE A 16 7.20 1.12 2.97
N ALA A 17 7.08 2.05 2.02
CA ALA A 17 6.70 3.43 2.32
C ALA A 17 5.21 3.48 2.68
N LEU A 18 4.90 3.44 3.97
CA LEU A 18 3.56 3.60 4.52
C LEU A 18 3.44 4.95 5.23
N SER A 19 2.61 5.86 4.72
CA SER A 19 2.29 7.12 5.40
C SER A 19 0.97 7.03 6.15
N LEU A 20 0.91 7.59 7.36
CA LEU A 20 -0.32 7.70 8.14
C LEU A 20 -0.92 9.11 7.97
N HIS A 21 -2.21 9.17 7.71
CA HIS A 21 -3.00 10.40 7.68
C HIS A 21 -4.12 10.30 8.72
N ASP A 22 -4.04 11.08 9.79
CA ASP A 22 -5.11 11.18 10.79
C ASP A 22 -6.18 12.15 10.31
N LEU A 23 -7.39 11.65 10.07
CA LEU A 23 -8.55 12.41 9.62
C LEU A 23 -9.63 12.48 10.71
N ARG A 24 -9.40 11.94 11.91
CA ARG A 24 -10.39 11.88 13.00
C ARG A 24 -10.89 13.25 13.45
N ALA A 25 -10.07 14.28 13.29
CA ALA A 25 -10.41 15.65 13.65
C ALA A 25 -11.39 16.33 12.67
N LEU A 26 -11.60 15.75 11.48
CA LEU A 26 -12.47 16.32 10.45
C LEU A 26 -13.92 15.85 10.64
N PRO A 27 -14.92 16.71 10.37
CA PRO A 27 -16.31 16.29 10.23
C PRO A 27 -16.48 15.25 9.11
N GLY A 28 -17.42 14.31 9.21
CA GLY A 28 -17.56 13.17 8.27
C GLY A 28 -17.60 13.55 6.78
N HIS A 29 -18.32 14.60 6.39
CA HIS A 29 -18.33 15.06 4.99
C HIS A 29 -16.97 15.60 4.51
N GLU A 30 -16.18 16.18 5.41
CA GLU A 30 -14.81 16.61 5.12
C GLU A 30 -13.83 15.42 5.12
N GLN A 31 -14.08 14.39 5.93
CA GLN A 31 -13.34 13.13 5.88
C GLN A 31 -13.51 12.46 4.52
N ASP A 32 -14.75 12.31 4.02
CA ASP A 32 -15.04 11.71 2.72
C ASP A 32 -14.32 12.46 1.59
N ALA A 33 -14.39 13.79 1.62
CA ALA A 33 -13.69 14.64 0.65
C ALA A 33 -12.16 14.49 0.75
N ALA A 34 -11.61 14.39 1.95
CA ALA A 34 -10.19 14.15 2.17
C ALA A 34 -9.75 12.77 1.66
N VAL A 35 -10.54 11.72 1.89
CA VAL A 35 -10.29 10.38 1.37
C VAL A 35 -10.31 10.38 -0.16
N ALA A 36 -11.32 11.00 -0.78
CA ALA A 36 -11.42 11.09 -2.23
C ALA A 36 -10.22 11.83 -2.84
N ARG A 37 -9.80 12.94 -2.24
CA ARG A 37 -8.62 13.69 -2.66
C ARG A 37 -7.35 12.87 -2.54
N LEU A 38 -7.12 12.22 -1.40
CA LEU A 38 -5.92 11.40 -1.19
C LEU A 38 -5.87 10.20 -2.15
N ARG A 39 -7.02 9.60 -2.49
CA ARG A 39 -7.11 8.56 -3.54
C ARG A 39 -6.73 9.11 -4.91
N ALA A 40 -7.22 10.29 -5.28
CA ALA A 40 -6.89 10.91 -6.56
C ALA A 40 -5.41 11.29 -6.66
N ASP A 41 -4.87 11.91 -5.60
CA ASP A 41 -3.44 12.27 -5.49
C ASP A 41 -2.56 11.03 -5.63
N GLU A 42 -2.95 9.94 -4.98
CA GLU A 42 -2.25 8.65 -5.03
C GLU A 42 -2.26 8.04 -6.44
N ALA A 43 -3.41 8.07 -7.14
CA ALA A 43 -3.52 7.58 -8.51
C ALA A 43 -2.74 8.43 -9.52
N ALA A 44 -2.60 9.74 -9.28
CA ALA A 44 -1.89 10.66 -10.16
C ALA A 44 -0.36 10.65 -9.95
N GLN A 45 0.11 10.21 -8.78
CA GLN A 45 1.53 10.23 -8.45
C GLN A 45 2.28 9.10 -9.18
N ALA A 46 3.16 9.46 -10.11
CA ALA A 46 3.99 8.53 -10.86
C ALA A 46 5.01 7.78 -9.97
N PHE A 47 5.44 6.59 -10.42
CA PHE A 47 6.55 5.86 -9.83
C PHE A 47 7.84 6.13 -10.61
N ASP A 48 8.96 6.23 -9.91
CA ASP A 48 10.28 6.17 -10.52
C ASP A 48 10.68 4.70 -10.71
N LEU A 49 10.62 4.22 -11.95
CA LEU A 49 10.97 2.85 -12.32
C LEU A 49 12.45 2.50 -12.09
N ALA A 50 13.33 3.50 -12.02
CA ALA A 50 14.76 3.27 -11.85
C ALA A 50 15.15 3.12 -10.37
N ALA A 51 14.47 3.84 -9.48
CA ALA A 51 14.79 3.86 -8.05
C ALA A 51 13.91 2.93 -7.21
N GLY A 52 12.62 2.80 -7.54
CA GLY A 52 11.65 2.12 -6.68
C GLY A 52 11.51 2.77 -5.29
N PRO A 53 10.79 2.15 -4.35
CA PRO A 53 9.95 0.95 -4.53
C PRO A 53 8.75 1.22 -5.45
N LEU A 54 8.28 0.17 -6.14
CA LEU A 54 7.16 0.26 -7.09
C LEU A 54 5.80 -0.06 -6.45
N VAL A 55 5.77 -0.01 -5.13
CA VAL A 55 4.59 -0.16 -4.27
C VAL A 55 4.72 0.84 -3.12
N ARG A 56 3.61 1.47 -2.74
CA ARG A 56 3.52 2.38 -1.59
C ARG A 56 2.14 2.32 -0.96
N GLY A 57 2.04 2.72 0.30
CA GLY A 57 0.82 2.68 1.07
C GLY A 57 0.50 4.00 1.76
N ARG A 58 -0.79 4.29 1.91
CA ARG A 58 -1.29 5.33 2.81
C ARG A 58 -2.37 4.74 3.70
N LEU A 59 -2.19 4.86 5.01
CA LEU A 59 -3.22 4.50 5.99
C LEU A 59 -3.95 5.79 6.38
N LEU A 60 -5.25 5.85 6.12
CA LEU A 60 -6.11 6.97 6.49
C LEU A 60 -6.91 6.54 7.71
N GLN A 61 -6.74 7.24 8.84
CA GLN A 61 -7.47 6.96 10.07
C GLN A 61 -8.70 7.85 10.18
N LEU A 62 -9.89 7.25 10.17
CA LEU A 62 -11.18 7.94 10.23
C LEU A 62 -11.75 7.97 11.66
N ALA A 63 -11.51 6.90 12.41
CA ALA A 63 -11.82 6.74 13.83
C ALA A 63 -10.72 5.93 14.54
N ASP A 64 -10.91 5.59 15.82
CA ASP A 64 -9.95 4.74 16.54
C ASP A 64 -9.92 3.31 15.99
N ASP A 65 -11.05 2.83 15.47
CA ASP A 65 -11.28 1.49 14.92
C ASP A 65 -11.67 1.48 13.43
N GLU A 66 -11.63 2.64 12.77
CA GLU A 66 -11.96 2.77 11.35
C GLU A 66 -10.80 3.35 10.54
N HIS A 67 -10.34 2.58 9.55
CA HIS A 67 -9.23 2.96 8.68
C HIS A 67 -9.49 2.60 7.23
N VAL A 68 -8.90 3.39 6.34
CA VAL A 68 -8.82 3.10 4.91
C VAL A 68 -7.36 2.92 4.53
N LEU A 69 -6.99 1.71 4.07
CA LEU A 69 -5.67 1.46 3.49
C LEU A 69 -5.73 1.70 1.97
N LEU A 70 -4.98 2.70 1.50
CA LEU A 70 -4.67 2.86 0.09
C LEU A 70 -3.37 2.11 -0.19
N LEU A 71 -3.42 1.14 -1.09
CA LEU A 71 -2.25 0.41 -1.56
C LEU A 71 -2.13 0.58 -3.07
N THR A 72 -1.01 1.10 -3.52
CA THR A 72 -0.80 1.48 -4.92
C THR A 72 0.50 0.89 -5.41
N GLN A 73 0.44 0.23 -6.56
CA GLN A 73 1.57 -0.46 -7.17
C GLN A 73 1.60 -0.23 -8.67
N HIS A 74 2.81 -0.22 -9.23
CA HIS A 74 3.00 -0.09 -10.66
C HIS A 74 2.65 -1.42 -11.36
N HIS A 75 1.84 -1.39 -12.42
CA HIS A 75 1.42 -2.61 -13.15
C HIS A 75 2.58 -3.45 -13.71
N ILE A 76 3.77 -2.88 -13.87
CA ILE A 76 4.97 -3.64 -14.28
C ILE A 76 5.36 -4.74 -13.28
N ILE A 77 4.95 -4.62 -12.01
CA ILE A 77 5.22 -5.62 -10.96
C ILE A 77 3.98 -6.41 -10.54
N SER A 78 2.80 -6.13 -11.13
CA SER A 78 1.53 -6.74 -10.69
C SER A 78 0.43 -6.68 -11.75
N ASP A 79 -0.36 -7.74 -11.82
CA ASP A 79 -1.61 -7.81 -12.59
C ASP A 79 -2.86 -7.86 -11.68
N GLY A 80 -4.05 -7.83 -12.29
CA GLY A 80 -5.32 -7.89 -11.57
C GLY A 80 -5.53 -9.14 -10.72
N TRP A 81 -4.91 -10.27 -11.09
CA TRP A 81 -5.00 -11.52 -10.33
C TRP A 81 -4.10 -11.49 -9.08
N SER A 82 -2.84 -11.06 -9.25
CA SER A 82 -1.87 -10.92 -8.18
C SER A 82 -2.33 -9.95 -7.08
N ILE A 83 -3.12 -8.92 -7.43
CA ILE A 83 -3.76 -8.02 -6.46
C ILE A 83 -4.67 -8.78 -5.50
N GLY A 84 -5.52 -9.68 -6.02
CA GLY A 84 -6.44 -10.46 -5.18
C GLY A 84 -5.70 -11.40 -4.22
N ILE A 85 -4.59 -12.00 -4.67
CA ILE A 85 -3.72 -12.82 -3.82
C ILE A 85 -3.10 -11.97 -2.71
N MET A 86 -2.49 -10.84 -3.06
CA MET A 86 -1.82 -9.96 -2.12
C MET A 86 -2.78 -9.42 -1.05
N VAL A 87 -4.00 -9.01 -1.41
CA VAL A 87 -5.02 -8.58 -0.43
C VAL A 87 -5.38 -9.70 0.54
N ARG A 88 -5.50 -10.95 0.06
CA ARG A 88 -5.78 -12.11 0.92
C ARG A 88 -4.62 -12.39 1.87
N GLU A 89 -3.40 -12.37 1.37
CA GLU A 89 -2.20 -12.64 2.15
C GLU A 89 -1.94 -11.56 3.20
N VAL A 90 -2.06 -10.28 2.84
CA VAL A 90 -1.96 -9.16 3.79
C VAL A 90 -3.02 -9.28 4.88
N SER A 91 -4.26 -9.63 4.54
CA SER A 91 -5.34 -9.85 5.52
C SER A 91 -5.00 -10.99 6.49
N ALA A 92 -4.50 -12.12 5.98
CA ALA A 92 -4.13 -13.27 6.80
C ALA A 92 -2.94 -12.99 7.72
N LEU A 93 -1.88 -12.38 7.17
CA LEU A 93 -0.69 -11.97 7.92
C LEU A 93 -1.02 -10.94 8.99
N TYR A 94 -1.82 -9.93 8.66
CA TYR A 94 -2.24 -8.90 9.62
C TYR A 94 -3.04 -9.50 10.77
N ALA A 95 -4.01 -10.37 10.47
CA ALA A 95 -4.80 -11.05 11.50
C ALA A 95 -3.94 -11.91 12.43
N ALA A 96 -2.97 -12.65 11.90
CA ALA A 96 -2.05 -13.45 12.73
C ALA A 96 -1.11 -12.58 13.57
N PHE A 97 -0.40 -11.64 12.93
CA PHE A 97 0.61 -10.83 13.61
C PHE A 97 0.03 -9.85 14.62
N SER A 98 -1.17 -9.31 14.40
CA SER A 98 -1.88 -8.48 15.40
C SER A 98 -2.21 -9.24 16.68
N GLN A 99 -2.26 -10.57 16.64
CA GLN A 99 -2.48 -11.46 17.79
C GLN A 99 -1.17 -12.07 18.31
N GLY A 100 -0.01 -11.71 17.73
CA GLY A 100 1.28 -12.32 18.07
C GLY A 100 1.43 -13.78 17.62
N LEU A 101 0.62 -14.23 16.67
CA LEU A 101 0.69 -15.57 16.08
C LEU A 101 1.76 -15.63 14.96
N PRO A 102 2.30 -16.81 14.64
CA PRO A 102 3.28 -16.96 13.54
C PRO A 102 2.63 -16.77 12.16
N ASP A 103 3.47 -16.72 11.12
CA ASP A 103 3.04 -16.66 9.72
C ASP A 103 2.10 -17.85 9.39
N PRO A 104 0.83 -17.59 8.99
CA PRO A 104 -0.14 -18.63 8.68
C PRO A 104 -0.12 -19.05 7.21
N LEU A 105 0.70 -18.44 6.36
CA LEU A 105 0.77 -18.75 4.93
C LEU A 105 1.54 -20.06 4.66
N PRO A 106 1.24 -20.76 3.54
CA PRO A 106 1.87 -22.05 3.19
C PRO A 106 3.37 -21.99 2.91
#